data_AF-A0A7W0VAZ6-F1
#
_entry.id   AF-A0A7W0VAZ6-F1
#
_cell.length_a   1.000
_cell.length_b   1.000
_cell.length_c   1.000
_cell.angle_alpha   90.00
_cell.angle_beta   90.00
_cell.angle_gamma   90.00
#
_symmetry.space_group_name_H-M   'P 1'
#
loop_
_entity.id
_entity.type
_entity.pdbx_description
1 polymer ?
#
loop_
_entity_poly.entity_id
_entity_poly.type
_entity_poly.pdbx_seq_one_letter_code
_entity_poly.pdbx_strand_id
1 'polypeptide(L)'
;MRTHAVVIALALAGCGGKKDEEAPLPPAPATPPVGSQGLPASSGVQLFVDDAAVATVNIAAVKDWPRLDSLLPEGARRLGKWQAIATKGAKTSELAKPFETYRDYVPALFPGEGGTINFGLFDPVELGKRGKPAVREDAITELRVKLDASGMRGGNDHGGGEVIDPAKVELVVKTAAGEKKLTGELLLGLPREPMPGGGGDAKGWRLDTILTAAGVTSYEKIMLYDAGGTTLPIEKKDVDASTIPFIKLNRQGSLRFRLYKKQGDGFQDAGDLRSLTRIDVLK
;
A
#
# COMPACT_ATOMS: atom_id res chain seq x y z
N MET A 1 -12.05 -57.61 3.42
CA MET A 1 -13.14 -57.72 2.43
C MET A 1 -12.50 -57.50 1.06
N ARG A 2 -12.11 -58.55 0.33
CA ARG A 2 -12.89 -59.19 -0.76
C ARG A 2 -13.50 -58.15 -1.70
N THR A 3 -12.74 -57.78 -2.74
CA THR A 3 -12.97 -58.13 -4.17
C THR A 3 -14.15 -57.39 -4.82
N HIS A 4 -13.89 -56.60 -5.86
CA HIS A 4 -14.05 -57.02 -7.26
C HIS A 4 -13.64 -55.89 -8.24
N ALA A 5 -12.75 -56.25 -9.17
CA ALA A 5 -12.57 -55.56 -10.43
C ALA A 5 -13.60 -56.06 -11.43
N VAL A 6 -14.14 -55.18 -12.28
CA VAL A 6 -14.80 -55.57 -13.53
C VAL A 6 -14.40 -54.56 -14.61
N VAL A 7 -13.66 -55.06 -15.60
CA VAL A 7 -13.41 -54.47 -16.92
C VAL A 7 -14.45 -55.06 -17.85
N ILE A 8 -15.16 -54.23 -18.63
CA ILE A 8 -15.81 -54.66 -19.87
C ILE A 8 -15.52 -53.62 -20.94
N ALA A 9 -14.71 -54.04 -21.91
CA ALA A 9 -14.60 -53.47 -23.23
C ALA A 9 -15.63 -54.15 -24.13
N LEU A 10 -16.31 -53.37 -24.98
CA LEU A 10 -17.12 -53.91 -26.08
C LEU A 10 -16.88 -53.05 -27.32
N ALA A 11 -16.10 -53.62 -28.24
CA ALA A 11 -16.01 -53.19 -29.63
C ALA A 11 -17.09 -53.93 -30.42
N LEU A 12 -17.78 -53.20 -31.31
CA LEU A 12 -18.56 -53.78 -32.40
C LEU A 12 -18.27 -52.98 -33.68
N ALA A 13 -17.89 -53.72 -34.72
CA ALA A 13 -17.57 -53.26 -36.05
C ALA A 13 -18.61 -53.77 -37.06
N GLY A 14 -18.74 -53.05 -38.19
CA GLY A 14 -19.35 -53.49 -39.46
C GLY A 14 -20.79 -52.99 -39.68
N CYS A 15 -21.25 -52.56 -40.86
CA CYS A 15 -20.75 -52.45 -42.24
C CYS A 15 -21.60 -51.33 -42.90
N GLY A 16 -21.08 -50.46 -43.79
CA GLY A 16 -20.92 -50.74 -45.21
C GLY A 16 -21.75 -49.74 -46.05
N GLY A 17 -21.08 -48.99 -46.93
CA GLY A 17 -21.70 -48.09 -47.92
C GLY A 17 -20.63 -47.34 -48.70
N LYS A 18 -20.52 -47.62 -50.00
CA LYS A 18 -19.46 -47.19 -50.93
C LYS A 18 -19.86 -45.92 -51.69
N LYS A 19 -18.83 -45.19 -52.18
CA LYS A 19 -18.77 -44.15 -53.23
C LYS A 19 -19.14 -42.72 -52.77
N ASP A 20 -18.41 -41.64 -53.07
CA ASP A 20 -17.51 -41.35 -54.19
C ASP A 20 -16.19 -40.66 -53.77
N GLU A 21 -15.20 -40.80 -54.65
CA GLU A 21 -13.82 -40.32 -54.56
C GLU A 21 -13.72 -38.92 -55.20
N GLU A 22 -13.41 -37.90 -54.40
CA GLU A 22 -13.15 -36.54 -54.87
C GLU A 22 -11.66 -36.19 -54.64
N ALA A 23 -11.03 -35.65 -55.68
CA ALA A 23 -9.58 -35.50 -55.81
C ALA A 23 -8.96 -34.55 -54.76
N PRO A 24 -7.65 -34.69 -54.42
CA PRO A 24 -7.01 -33.88 -53.39
C PRO A 24 -6.79 -32.43 -53.85
N LEU A 25 -7.30 -31.47 -53.09
CA LEU A 25 -6.95 -30.06 -53.21
C LEU A 25 -5.48 -29.82 -52.77
N PRO A 26 -4.76 -28.87 -53.40
CA PRO A 26 -3.36 -28.59 -53.09
C PRO A 26 -3.19 -28.03 -51.65
N PRO A 27 -2.02 -28.28 -51.01
CA PRO A 27 -1.79 -27.87 -49.62
C PRO A 27 -1.79 -26.34 -49.47
N ALA A 28 -2.53 -25.87 -48.47
CA ALA A 28 -2.57 -24.46 -48.09
C ALA A 28 -1.19 -23.98 -47.60
N PRO A 29 -0.82 -22.71 -47.86
CA PRO A 29 0.47 -22.16 -47.45
C PRO A 29 0.59 -22.12 -45.92
N ALA A 30 1.79 -22.47 -45.44
CA ALA A 30 2.13 -22.52 -44.02
C ALA A 30 1.87 -21.17 -43.32
N THR A 31 1.08 -21.22 -42.25
CA THR A 31 0.88 -20.11 -41.33
C THR A 31 2.23 -19.74 -40.67
N PRO A 32 2.65 -18.47 -40.69
CA PRO A 32 3.85 -18.04 -39.98
C PRO A 32 3.65 -18.20 -38.46
N PRO A 33 4.74 -18.37 -37.68
CA PRO A 33 4.64 -18.56 -36.24
C PRO A 33 3.99 -17.34 -35.59
N VAL A 34 2.97 -17.60 -34.78
CA VAL A 34 2.31 -16.61 -33.94
C VAL A 34 3.35 -16.07 -32.96
N GLY A 35 3.89 -14.90 -33.25
CA GLY A 35 4.62 -14.10 -32.27
C GLY A 35 3.71 -13.87 -31.07
N SER A 36 4.29 -13.94 -29.87
CA SER A 36 3.61 -13.64 -28.61
C SER A 36 2.81 -12.34 -28.77
N GLN A 37 1.49 -12.47 -28.86
CA GLN A 37 0.61 -11.31 -28.81
C GLN A 37 0.78 -10.72 -27.42
N GLY A 38 1.46 -9.58 -27.37
CA GLY A 38 1.37 -8.69 -26.23
C GLY A 38 -0.10 -8.45 -25.93
N LEU A 39 -0.47 -8.55 -24.66
CA LEU A 39 -1.82 -8.20 -24.20
C LEU A 39 -2.21 -6.86 -24.84
N PRO A 40 -3.41 -6.73 -25.44
CA PRO A 40 -3.85 -5.46 -26.00
C PRO A 40 -3.77 -4.40 -24.91
N ALA A 41 -3.21 -3.23 -25.24
CA ALA A 41 -3.18 -2.08 -24.36
C ALA A 41 -4.60 -1.83 -23.86
N SER A 42 -4.86 -2.12 -22.58
CA SER A 42 -6.18 -1.95 -22.01
C SER A 42 -6.49 -0.45 -22.02
N SER A 43 -7.72 -0.09 -22.39
CA SER A 43 -8.22 1.29 -22.33
C SER A 43 -8.30 1.86 -20.90
N GLY A 44 -7.86 1.09 -19.91
CA GLY A 44 -7.81 1.42 -18.49
C GLY A 44 -8.02 0.19 -17.61
N VAL A 45 -7.94 0.40 -16.29
CA VAL A 45 -8.32 -0.55 -15.24
C VAL A 45 -9.71 -0.20 -14.74
N GLN A 46 -10.63 -1.16 -14.74
CA GLN A 46 -11.94 -1.00 -14.13
C GLN A 46 -11.83 -1.19 -12.61
N LEU A 47 -12.26 -0.19 -11.84
CA LEU A 47 -12.35 -0.25 -10.38
C LEU A 47 -13.75 -0.64 -9.94
N PHE A 48 -13.82 -1.53 -8.96
CA PHE A 48 -15.05 -1.95 -8.31
C PHE A 48 -14.94 -1.79 -6.79
N VAL A 49 -16.06 -1.42 -6.16
CA VAL A 49 -16.26 -1.47 -4.70
C VAL A 49 -17.49 -2.31 -4.44
N ASP A 50 -17.36 -3.38 -3.66
CA ASP A 50 -18.45 -4.32 -3.35
C ASP A 50 -19.22 -4.76 -4.62
N ASP A 51 -18.45 -5.13 -5.64
CA ASP A 51 -18.89 -5.55 -6.99
C ASP A 51 -19.60 -4.48 -7.83
N ALA A 52 -19.82 -3.27 -7.32
CA ALA A 52 -20.28 -2.13 -8.10
C ALA A 52 -19.09 -1.46 -8.82
N ALA A 53 -19.21 -1.25 -10.13
CA ALA A 53 -18.23 -0.49 -10.90
C ALA A 53 -18.26 0.98 -10.48
N VAL A 54 -17.10 1.54 -10.10
CA VAL A 54 -17.01 2.93 -9.59
C VAL A 54 -16.19 3.87 -10.45
N ALA A 55 -15.21 3.36 -11.21
CA ALA A 55 -14.36 4.17 -12.06
C ALA A 55 -13.62 3.33 -13.11
N THR A 56 -13.18 3.97 -14.19
CA THR A 56 -12.18 3.42 -15.12
C THR A 56 -10.94 4.32 -15.07
N VAL A 57 -9.79 3.74 -14.74
CA VAL A 57 -8.52 4.47 -14.56
C VAL A 57 -7.64 4.23 -15.77
N ASN A 58 -7.26 5.28 -16.49
CA ASN A 58 -6.36 5.17 -17.64
C ASN A 58 -4.88 5.38 -17.24
N ILE A 59 -3.97 5.12 -18.17
CA ILE A 59 -2.53 5.21 -17.93
C ILE A 59 -2.08 6.61 -17.49
N ALA A 60 -2.72 7.66 -18.02
CA ALA A 60 -2.41 9.04 -17.69
C ALA A 60 -2.73 9.36 -16.21
N ALA A 61 -3.81 8.77 -15.68
CA ALA A 61 -4.21 8.96 -14.29
C ALA A 61 -3.28 8.29 -13.27
N VAL A 62 -2.46 7.31 -13.69
CA VAL A 62 -1.54 6.59 -12.79
C VAL A 62 -0.09 7.08 -12.87
N LYS A 63 0.21 8.10 -13.68
CA LYS A 63 1.57 8.62 -13.87
C LYS A 63 2.27 9.03 -12.57
N ASP A 64 1.49 9.49 -11.60
CA ASP A 64 1.97 9.99 -10.30
C ASP A 64 1.87 8.93 -9.19
N TRP A 65 1.63 7.67 -9.55
CA TRP A 65 1.53 6.53 -8.64
C TRP A 65 0.49 6.77 -7.53
N PRO A 66 -0.76 7.15 -7.89
CA PRO A 66 -1.77 7.43 -6.90
C PRO A 66 -2.03 6.22 -6.01
N ARG A 67 -2.25 6.49 -4.72
CA ARG A 67 -2.81 5.45 -3.85
C ARG A 67 -4.19 5.03 -4.36
N LEU A 68 -4.52 3.76 -4.18
CA LEU A 68 -5.78 3.23 -4.66
C LEU A 68 -6.98 3.89 -3.95
N ASP A 69 -6.89 4.18 -2.65
CA ASP A 69 -7.98 4.79 -1.89
C ASP A 69 -8.35 6.19 -2.39
N SER A 70 -7.41 6.98 -2.89
CA SER A 70 -7.74 8.31 -3.46
C SER A 70 -8.52 8.21 -4.78
N LEU A 71 -8.50 7.05 -5.44
CA LEU A 71 -9.25 6.75 -6.66
C LEU A 71 -10.65 6.18 -6.39
N LEU A 72 -10.99 5.90 -5.13
CA LEU A 72 -12.29 5.37 -4.74
C LEU A 72 -13.25 6.47 -4.27
N PRO A 73 -14.57 6.23 -4.31
CA PRO A 73 -15.57 7.08 -3.66
C PRO A 73 -15.26 7.24 -2.17
N GLU A 74 -15.60 8.38 -1.58
CA GLU A 74 -15.28 8.73 -0.19
C GLU A 74 -15.65 7.63 0.81
N GLY A 75 -16.84 7.06 0.67
CA GLY A 75 -17.34 5.97 1.53
C GLY A 75 -16.47 4.71 1.53
N ALA A 76 -15.67 4.50 0.49
CA ALA A 76 -14.81 3.34 0.29
C ALA A 76 -13.33 3.60 0.66
N ARG A 77 -12.95 4.84 1.00
CA ARG A 77 -11.58 5.24 1.40
C ARG A 77 -11.20 4.79 2.82
N ARG A 78 -11.60 3.56 3.18
CA ARG A 78 -11.46 2.98 4.53
C ARG A 78 -10.24 2.07 4.61
N LEU A 79 -9.04 2.64 4.45
CA LEU A 79 -7.80 1.89 4.58
C LEU A 79 -7.75 1.16 5.93
N GLY A 80 -7.34 -0.11 5.92
CA GLY A 80 -7.40 -0.96 7.12
C GLY A 80 -8.72 -1.68 7.37
N LYS A 81 -9.78 -1.37 6.61
CA LYS A 81 -11.10 -2.03 6.67
C LYS A 81 -11.53 -2.64 5.35
N TRP A 82 -10.60 -2.86 4.44
CA TRP A 82 -10.89 -3.66 3.25
C TRP A 82 -10.76 -5.14 3.61
N GLN A 83 -11.83 -5.88 3.34
CA GLN A 83 -11.88 -7.32 3.52
C GLN A 83 -11.04 -8.02 2.45
N ALA A 84 -10.96 -7.48 1.23
CA ALA A 84 -10.11 -8.01 0.18
C ALA A 84 -9.76 -6.93 -0.86
N ILE A 85 -8.61 -7.13 -1.51
CA ILE A 85 -8.30 -6.52 -2.82
C ILE A 85 -8.11 -7.66 -3.81
N ALA A 86 -8.94 -7.72 -4.84
CA ALA A 86 -8.76 -8.65 -5.94
C ALA A 86 -8.30 -7.92 -7.19
N THR A 87 -7.32 -8.49 -7.90
CA THR A 87 -6.88 -7.97 -9.20
C THR A 87 -7.09 -9.03 -10.26
N LYS A 88 -7.35 -8.58 -11.49
CA LYS A 88 -7.46 -9.43 -12.67
C LYS A 88 -6.58 -8.86 -13.75
N GLY A 89 -5.69 -9.69 -14.29
CA GLY A 89 -4.91 -9.43 -15.50
C GLY A 89 -4.80 -10.74 -16.27
N ALA A 90 -3.58 -11.18 -16.57
CA ALA A 90 -3.34 -12.53 -17.12
C ALA A 90 -3.82 -13.66 -16.17
N LYS A 91 -3.80 -13.39 -14.86
CA LYS A 91 -4.37 -14.22 -13.81
C LYS A 91 -5.23 -13.37 -12.87
N THR A 92 -6.12 -14.03 -12.14
CA THR A 92 -6.80 -13.41 -11.00
C THR A 92 -5.99 -13.66 -9.74
N SER A 93 -5.83 -12.64 -8.89
CA SER A 93 -5.26 -12.76 -7.56
C SER A 93 -6.14 -12.05 -6.54
N GLU A 94 -6.12 -12.53 -5.29
CA GLU A 94 -6.84 -11.92 -4.18
C GLU A 94 -5.93 -11.81 -2.96
N LEU A 95 -5.92 -10.62 -2.37
CA LEU A 95 -5.32 -10.34 -1.08
C LEU A 95 -6.44 -10.23 -0.06
N ALA A 96 -6.71 -11.32 0.65
CA ALA A 96 -7.63 -11.32 1.78
C ALA A 96 -7.03 -10.48 2.92
N LYS A 97 -7.84 -9.55 3.43
CA LYS A 97 -7.52 -8.65 4.54
C LYS A 97 -6.10 -8.08 4.43
N PRO A 98 -5.81 -7.32 3.35
CA PRO A 98 -4.44 -6.91 3.00
C PRO A 98 -3.74 -6.21 4.16
N PHE A 99 -4.50 -5.52 5.01
CA PHE A 99 -3.99 -4.74 6.11
C PHE A 99 -3.80 -5.49 7.45
N GLU A 100 -4.20 -6.76 7.54
CA GLU A 100 -3.80 -7.64 8.66
C GLU A 100 -2.35 -8.11 8.46
N THR A 101 -1.99 -8.43 7.21
CA THR A 101 -0.68 -8.95 6.79
C THR A 101 0.31 -7.84 6.43
N TYR A 102 -0.12 -6.84 5.67
CA TYR A 102 0.72 -5.73 5.21
C TYR A 102 0.34 -4.44 5.93
N ARG A 103 0.65 -4.39 7.23
CA ARG A 103 0.10 -3.35 8.11
C ARG A 103 0.65 -1.95 7.83
N ASP A 104 1.82 -1.81 7.24
CA ASP A 104 2.37 -0.49 6.92
C ASP A 104 2.20 -0.08 5.48
N TYR A 105 1.66 -0.98 4.65
CA TYR A 105 1.65 -0.78 3.22
C TYR A 105 0.36 -0.08 2.78
N VAL A 106 0.51 0.73 1.74
CA VAL A 106 -0.58 1.37 1.02
C VAL A 106 -0.68 0.79 -0.38
N PRO A 107 -1.90 0.46 -0.85
CA PRO A 107 -2.12 0.04 -2.23
C PRO A 107 -1.99 1.24 -3.16
N ALA A 108 -1.34 1.04 -4.32
CA ALA A 108 -1.20 2.06 -5.35
C ALA A 108 -1.32 1.44 -6.75
N LEU A 109 -1.72 2.26 -7.71
CA LEU A 109 -1.66 1.96 -9.13
C LEU A 109 -0.51 2.73 -9.77
N PHE A 110 0.20 2.11 -10.70
CA PHE A 110 1.36 2.73 -11.34
C PHE A 110 1.54 2.28 -12.80
N PRO A 111 2.27 3.04 -13.64
CA PRO A 111 2.51 2.67 -15.03
C PRO A 111 3.38 1.41 -15.13
N GLY A 112 2.96 0.46 -15.95
CA GLY A 112 3.72 -0.71 -16.37
C GLY A 112 4.32 -0.55 -17.77
N GLU A 113 5.03 -1.58 -18.22
CA GLU A 113 5.58 -1.61 -19.58
C GLU A 113 4.47 -1.64 -20.63
N GLY A 114 4.75 -1.12 -21.84
CA GLY A 114 3.80 -1.17 -22.95
C GLY A 114 2.51 -0.37 -22.74
N GLY A 115 2.48 0.58 -21.80
CA GLY A 115 1.29 1.38 -21.50
C GLY A 115 0.25 0.67 -20.62
N THR A 116 0.64 -0.45 -20.01
CA THR A 116 -0.20 -1.19 -19.06
C THR A 116 -0.24 -0.51 -17.69
N ILE A 117 -1.21 -0.88 -16.86
CA ILE A 117 -1.31 -0.40 -15.47
C ILE A 117 -1.03 -1.58 -14.54
N ASN A 118 -0.21 -1.33 -13.53
CA ASN A 118 0.17 -2.29 -12.51
C ASN A 118 -0.43 -1.90 -11.16
N PHE A 119 -0.54 -2.89 -10.29
CA PHE A 119 -0.92 -2.73 -8.89
C PHE A 119 0.23 -3.12 -7.97
N GLY A 120 0.34 -2.44 -6.84
CA GLY A 120 1.22 -2.91 -5.79
C GLY A 120 0.88 -2.42 -4.38
N LEU A 121 1.39 -3.15 -3.40
CA LEU A 121 1.41 -2.74 -2.00
C LEU A 121 2.78 -2.15 -1.67
N PHE A 122 2.82 -0.87 -1.32
CA PHE A 122 4.05 -0.13 -1.06
C PHE A 122 4.13 0.32 0.38
N ASP A 123 5.34 0.26 0.92
CA ASP A 123 5.66 1.12 2.03
C ASP A 123 5.55 2.59 1.55
N PRO A 124 4.95 3.53 2.31
CA PRO A 124 4.77 4.92 1.88
C PRO A 124 6.06 5.62 1.42
N VAL A 125 7.21 5.27 2.01
CA VAL A 125 8.52 5.78 1.57
C VAL A 125 8.90 5.22 0.21
N GLU A 126 8.72 3.92 0.01
CA GLU A 126 8.97 3.30 -1.29
C GLU A 126 8.02 3.85 -2.35
N LEU A 127 6.74 4.08 -2.01
CA LEU A 127 5.79 4.72 -2.93
C LEU A 127 6.27 6.11 -3.36
N GLY A 128 6.66 6.96 -2.40
CA GLY A 128 7.14 8.32 -2.68
C GLY A 128 8.41 8.34 -3.55
N LYS A 129 9.26 7.32 -3.43
CA LYS A 129 10.48 7.16 -4.27
C LYS A 129 10.23 6.37 -5.55
N ARG A 130 9.00 5.91 -5.81
CA ARG A 130 8.65 4.99 -6.91
C ARG A 130 9.52 3.73 -6.89
N GLY A 131 9.77 3.23 -5.69
CA GLY A 131 10.63 2.09 -5.37
C GLY A 131 9.92 0.74 -5.52
N LYS A 132 10.31 -0.23 -4.68
CA LYS A 132 9.86 -1.62 -4.82
C LYS A 132 8.62 -1.91 -3.96
N PRO A 133 7.54 -2.49 -4.52
CA PRO A 133 6.42 -2.96 -3.72
C PRO A 133 6.71 -4.30 -3.03
N ALA A 134 6.01 -4.57 -1.93
CA ALA A 134 6.02 -5.89 -1.29
C ALA A 134 5.16 -6.91 -2.04
N VAL A 135 4.06 -6.46 -2.67
CA VAL A 135 3.22 -7.26 -3.56
C VAL A 135 3.07 -6.51 -4.87
N ARG A 136 3.20 -7.22 -5.99
CA ARG A 136 3.10 -6.65 -7.33
C ARG A 136 2.23 -7.52 -8.23
N GLU A 137 1.34 -6.88 -8.97
CA GLU A 137 0.58 -7.49 -10.04
C GLU A 137 0.70 -6.62 -11.28
N ASP A 138 1.10 -7.23 -12.39
CA ASP A 138 1.40 -6.54 -13.64
C ASP A 138 0.22 -6.63 -14.62
N ALA A 139 0.08 -5.60 -15.44
CA ALA A 139 -0.90 -5.50 -16.53
C ALA A 139 -2.32 -5.90 -16.11
N ILE A 140 -2.78 -5.30 -15.01
CA ILE A 140 -4.13 -5.52 -14.51
C ILE A 140 -5.15 -4.81 -15.42
N THR A 141 -6.35 -5.39 -15.49
CA THR A 141 -7.51 -4.89 -16.25
C THR A 141 -8.69 -4.62 -15.33
N GLU A 142 -8.80 -5.32 -14.20
CA GLU A 142 -9.79 -5.04 -13.16
C GLU A 142 -9.13 -5.02 -11.78
N LEU A 143 -9.64 -4.17 -10.90
CA LEU A 143 -9.32 -4.17 -9.48
C LEU A 143 -10.61 -4.02 -8.68
N ARG A 144 -10.82 -4.93 -7.72
CA ARG A 144 -12.00 -4.95 -6.85
C ARG A 144 -11.58 -4.75 -5.40
N VAL A 145 -12.23 -3.83 -4.72
CA VAL A 145 -12.11 -3.64 -3.28
C VAL A 145 -13.40 -4.13 -2.62
N LYS A 146 -13.27 -5.04 -1.66
CA LYS A 146 -14.38 -5.48 -0.82
C LYS A 146 -14.26 -4.83 0.55
N LEU A 147 -15.31 -4.17 1.02
CA LEU A 147 -15.32 -3.51 2.32
C LEU A 147 -15.70 -4.49 3.44
N ASP A 148 -15.13 -4.29 4.62
CA ASP A 148 -15.58 -4.95 5.85
C ASP A 148 -16.98 -4.43 6.22
N ALA A 149 -17.91 -5.35 6.50
CA ALA A 149 -19.30 -5.05 6.86
C ALA A 149 -19.44 -4.37 8.23
N SER A 150 -18.42 -4.43 9.10
CA SER A 150 -18.43 -3.72 10.38
C SER A 150 -18.28 -2.21 10.13
N GLY A 151 -19.36 -1.45 10.34
CA GLY A 151 -19.46 -0.02 10.03
C GLY A 151 -18.56 0.95 10.82
N MET A 152 -17.60 0.44 11.60
CA MET A 152 -16.66 1.25 12.39
C MET A 152 -15.33 1.40 11.63
N ARG A 153 -14.72 2.60 11.65
CA ARG A 153 -13.37 2.81 11.08
C ARG A 153 -12.35 1.85 11.72
N GLY A 154 -11.34 1.43 10.96
CA GLY A 154 -10.31 0.50 11.43
C GLY A 154 -9.56 1.04 12.64
N GLY A 155 -9.14 0.16 13.57
CA GLY A 155 -8.33 0.54 14.73
C GLY A 155 -7.00 1.23 14.36
N ASN A 156 -6.56 1.04 13.12
CA ASN A 156 -5.33 1.61 12.55
C ASN A 156 -5.58 2.88 11.71
N ASP A 157 -6.85 3.29 11.58
CA ASP A 157 -7.36 4.42 10.80
C ASP A 157 -7.59 5.65 11.71
N HIS A 158 -7.18 5.58 12.99
CA HIS A 158 -7.41 6.59 14.02
C HIS A 158 -6.46 7.79 13.94
N GLY A 159 -6.16 8.29 12.74
CA GLY A 159 -5.81 9.69 12.53
C GLY A 159 -7.09 10.45 12.22
N GLY A 160 -7.42 11.49 12.99
CA GLY A 160 -8.60 12.33 12.72
C GLY A 160 -8.34 13.32 11.58
N GLY A 161 -7.71 12.90 10.49
CA GLY A 161 -7.22 13.77 9.43
C GLY A 161 -7.79 13.42 8.05
N GLU A 162 -7.70 14.39 7.15
CA GLU A 162 -7.87 14.15 5.72
C GLU A 162 -6.81 13.13 5.24
N VAL A 163 -7.18 12.36 4.23
CA VAL A 163 -6.27 11.44 3.55
C VAL A 163 -5.27 12.27 2.74
N ILE A 164 -4.10 12.51 3.31
CA ILE A 164 -3.02 13.28 2.71
C ILE A 164 -2.12 12.32 1.93
N ASP A 165 -1.70 12.74 0.74
CA ASP A 165 -0.61 12.09 0.02
C ASP A 165 0.68 12.23 0.84
N PRO A 166 1.38 11.14 1.22
CA PRO A 166 2.66 11.19 1.93
C PRO A 166 3.66 12.20 1.39
N ALA A 167 3.71 12.41 0.07
CA ALA A 167 4.61 13.38 -0.55
C ALA A 167 4.24 14.85 -0.24
N LYS A 168 2.99 15.12 0.11
CA LYS A 168 2.44 16.44 0.45
C LYS A 168 2.48 16.76 1.93
N VAL A 169 2.98 15.84 2.76
CA VAL A 169 3.17 16.10 4.20
C VAL A 169 4.11 17.27 4.39
N GLU A 170 3.82 18.11 5.38
CA GLU A 170 4.74 19.16 5.82
C GLU A 170 4.87 19.11 7.34
N LEU A 171 6.11 19.05 7.83
CA LEU A 171 6.43 19.22 9.24
C LEU A 171 7.27 20.47 9.40
N VAL A 172 6.77 21.44 10.17
CA VAL A 172 7.51 22.66 10.50
C VAL A 172 8.36 22.42 11.74
N VAL A 173 9.66 22.68 11.65
CA VAL A 173 10.57 22.69 12.81
C VAL A 173 11.02 24.12 13.05
N LYS A 174 10.58 24.70 14.16
CA LYS A 174 10.91 26.06 14.58
C LYS A 174 12.04 26.03 15.59
N THR A 175 13.00 26.91 15.41
CA THR A 175 14.14 27.13 16.31
C THR A 175 14.29 28.62 16.57
N ALA A 176 15.13 28.99 17.54
CA ALA A 176 15.51 30.40 17.74
C ALA A 176 16.17 31.04 16.50
N ALA A 177 16.80 30.24 15.63
CA ALA A 177 17.43 30.71 14.39
C ALA A 177 16.45 30.87 13.21
N GLY A 178 15.21 30.40 13.36
CA GLY A 178 14.19 30.43 12.31
C GLY A 178 13.44 29.11 12.15
N GLU A 179 12.63 29.04 11.10
CA GLU A 179 11.77 27.89 10.80
C GLU A 179 12.31 27.12 9.59
N LYS A 180 12.27 25.79 9.68
CA LYS A 180 12.59 24.88 8.58
C LYS A 180 11.41 23.95 8.32
N LYS A 181 11.04 23.83 7.05
CA LYS A 181 10.00 22.90 6.61
C LYS A 181 10.66 21.60 6.15
N LEU A 182 10.25 20.49 6.76
CA LEU A 182 10.53 19.15 6.27
C LEU A 182 9.34 18.70 5.42
N THR A 183 9.52 18.73 4.11
CA THR A 183 8.51 18.27 3.15
C THR A 183 8.38 16.75 3.17
N GLY A 184 7.29 16.22 2.62
CA GLY A 184 7.07 14.79 2.46
C GLY A 184 8.22 14.14 1.72
N GLU A 185 8.69 14.74 0.63
CA GLU A 185 9.88 14.27 -0.09
C GLU A 185 11.11 14.12 0.82
N LEU A 186 11.44 15.15 1.61
CA LEU A 186 12.58 15.10 2.54
C LEU A 186 12.37 14.04 3.62
N LEU A 187 11.18 13.99 4.23
CA LEU A 187 10.85 13.03 5.29
C LEU A 187 10.91 11.59 4.78
N LEU A 188 10.35 11.31 3.61
CA LEU A 188 10.39 9.99 2.98
C LEU A 188 11.82 9.63 2.55
N GLY A 189 12.68 10.62 2.32
CA GLY A 189 14.11 10.44 2.13
C GLY A 189 14.83 9.80 3.32
N LEU A 190 14.37 10.04 4.55
CA LEU A 190 15.07 9.67 5.78
C LEU A 190 14.99 8.16 6.10
N PRO A 191 16.06 7.57 6.67
CA PRO A 191 16.06 6.18 7.08
C PRO A 191 15.03 5.94 8.18
N ARG A 192 14.18 4.92 7.99
CA ARG A 192 13.20 4.49 9.00
C ARG A 192 13.66 3.25 9.73
N GLU A 193 13.23 3.15 10.97
CA GLU A 193 13.53 2.06 11.88
C GLU A 193 12.25 1.43 12.44
N PRO A 194 12.32 0.19 12.94
CA PRO A 194 11.22 -0.43 13.65
C PRO A 194 10.82 0.37 14.89
N MET A 195 9.52 0.47 15.13
CA MET A 195 8.97 1.04 16.36
C MET A 195 9.49 0.27 17.61
N PRO A 196 9.79 0.98 18.71
CA PRO A 196 10.16 0.35 19.99
C PRO A 196 9.10 -0.65 20.48
N GLY A 197 9.55 -1.74 21.11
CA GLY A 197 8.64 -2.75 21.70
C GLY A 197 8.17 -3.86 20.76
N GLY A 198 8.63 -3.89 19.50
CA GLY A 198 8.61 -5.11 18.68
C GLY A 198 7.24 -5.65 18.28
N GLY A 199 6.19 -4.82 18.28
CA GLY A 199 4.90 -5.20 17.71
C GLY A 199 4.92 -5.03 16.19
N GLY A 200 5.12 -6.12 15.46
CA GLY A 200 5.24 -6.17 13.99
C GLY A 200 4.44 -5.11 13.23
N ASP A 201 5.19 -4.33 12.45
CA ASP A 201 4.78 -3.44 11.37
C ASP A 201 4.17 -2.08 11.78
N ALA A 202 5.03 -1.24 12.37
CA ALA A 202 5.04 0.21 12.14
C ALA A 202 6.48 0.72 12.05
N LYS A 203 6.98 1.06 10.85
CA LYS A 203 8.27 1.78 10.69
C LYS A 203 8.09 3.29 10.85
N GLY A 204 9.12 3.96 11.38
CA GLY A 204 9.11 5.41 11.59
C GLY A 204 10.51 5.95 11.87
N TRP A 205 10.58 7.08 12.55
CA TRP A 205 11.81 7.81 12.83
C TRP A 205 11.90 8.09 14.32
N ARG A 206 13.11 8.00 14.88
CA ARG A 206 13.41 8.69 16.13
C ARG A 206 13.22 10.19 15.93
N LEU A 207 12.76 10.87 16.97
CA LEU A 207 12.71 12.33 16.98
C LEU A 207 14.07 12.94 16.62
N ASP A 208 15.17 12.38 17.13
CA ASP A 208 16.53 12.87 16.84
C ASP A 208 16.87 12.81 15.34
N THR A 209 16.37 11.81 14.59
CA THR A 209 16.55 11.73 13.13
C THR A 209 15.86 12.89 12.42
N ILE A 210 14.63 13.23 12.86
CA ILE A 210 13.85 14.36 12.32
C ILE A 210 14.52 15.69 12.67
N LEU A 211 14.94 15.87 13.93
CA LEU A 211 15.62 17.07 14.40
C LEU A 211 16.95 17.29 13.67
N THR A 212 17.75 16.23 13.48
CA THR A 212 19.00 16.29 12.73
C THR A 212 18.75 16.69 11.27
N ALA A 213 17.72 16.12 10.63
CA ALA A 213 17.32 16.53 9.27
C ALA A 213 16.90 18.01 9.22
N ALA A 214 16.35 18.54 10.32
CA ALA A 214 16.04 19.96 10.48
C ALA A 214 17.25 20.84 10.85
N GLY A 215 18.45 20.28 11.03
CA GLY A 215 19.65 21.02 11.44
C GLY A 215 19.73 21.32 12.94
N VAL A 216 18.91 20.66 13.76
CA VAL A 216 18.90 20.80 15.21
C VAL A 216 19.88 19.82 15.82
N THR A 217 20.92 20.32 16.47
CA THR A 217 21.98 19.52 17.10
C THR A 217 21.85 19.42 18.62
N SER A 218 21.08 20.32 19.25
CA SER A 218 20.78 20.30 20.68
C SER A 218 19.46 20.99 21.00
N TYR A 219 18.84 20.59 22.10
CA TYR A 219 17.63 21.18 22.68
C TYR A 219 17.55 20.87 24.17
N GLU A 220 16.92 21.73 24.95
CA GLU A 220 16.55 21.45 26.35
C GLU A 220 15.11 20.96 26.44
N LYS A 221 14.24 21.53 25.61
CA LYS A 221 12.82 21.19 25.53
C LYS A 221 12.33 21.30 24.11
N ILE A 222 11.34 20.49 23.75
CA ILE A 222 10.57 20.70 22.54
C ILE A 222 9.09 20.76 22.86
N MET A 223 8.35 21.50 22.04
CA MET A 223 6.89 21.54 22.05
C MET A 223 6.40 20.98 20.71
N LEU A 224 5.68 19.87 20.78
CA LEU A 224 5.04 19.26 19.62
C LEU A 224 3.63 19.82 19.47
N TYR A 225 3.19 20.10 18.25
CA TYR A 225 1.86 20.62 17.95
C TYR A 225 1.17 19.76 16.90
N ASP A 226 -0.11 19.46 17.13
CA ASP A 226 -0.96 18.92 16.08
C ASP A 226 -1.68 20.02 15.29
N ALA A 227 -2.36 19.62 14.22
CA ALA A 227 -3.19 20.51 13.41
C ALA A 227 -4.37 21.17 14.17
N GLY A 228 -4.78 20.60 15.31
CA GLY A 228 -5.86 21.10 16.16
C GLY A 228 -5.39 22.05 17.26
N GLY A 229 -4.09 22.29 17.39
CA GLY A 229 -3.49 23.11 18.44
C GLY A 229 -3.20 22.37 19.75
N THR A 230 -3.41 21.06 19.83
CA THR A 230 -2.97 20.25 20.97
C THR A 230 -1.46 20.27 21.04
N THR A 231 -0.93 20.40 22.26
CA THR A 231 0.52 20.45 22.48
C THR A 231 1.00 19.30 23.35
N LEU A 232 2.17 18.75 23.04
CA LEU A 232 2.86 17.78 23.87
C LEU A 232 4.31 18.24 24.15
N PRO A 233 4.64 18.65 25.38
CA PRO A 233 6.02 18.99 25.75
C PRO A 233 6.88 17.73 25.90
N ILE A 234 8.14 17.81 25.49
CA ILE A 234 9.17 16.79 25.77
C ILE A 234 10.42 17.51 26.26
N GLU A 235 10.92 17.14 27.42
CA GLU A 235 12.19 17.66 27.95
C GLU A 235 13.34 16.71 27.61
N LYS A 236 14.51 17.25 27.25
CA LYS A 236 15.67 16.43 26.87
C LYS A 236 16.10 15.49 27.99
N LYS A 237 15.97 15.94 29.25
CA LYS A 237 16.31 15.17 30.44
C LYS A 237 15.44 13.91 30.62
N ASP A 238 14.25 13.89 30.02
CA ASP A 238 13.31 12.78 30.10
C ASP A 238 13.49 11.79 28.94
N VAL A 239 14.43 12.05 28.02
CA VAL A 239 14.70 11.21 26.84
C VAL A 239 16.00 10.46 27.02
N ASP A 240 15.92 9.14 27.04
CA ASP A 240 17.06 8.23 27.22
C ASP A 240 16.82 6.88 26.53
N ALA A 241 17.67 5.88 26.79
CA ALA A 241 17.50 4.54 26.23
C ALA A 241 16.21 3.83 26.70
N SER A 242 15.60 4.28 27.80
CA SER A 242 14.35 3.77 28.35
C SER A 242 13.14 4.60 27.95
N THR A 243 13.33 5.81 27.41
CA THR A 243 12.25 6.72 27.02
C THR A 243 12.50 7.24 25.61
N ILE A 244 11.73 6.73 24.65
CA ILE A 244 11.97 6.88 23.22
C ILE A 244 10.85 7.71 22.57
N PRO A 245 11.15 8.95 22.15
CA PRO A 245 10.28 9.73 21.27
C PRO A 245 10.38 9.22 19.83
N PHE A 246 9.24 8.87 19.25
CA PHE A 246 9.16 8.24 17.95
C PHE A 246 8.05 8.87 17.11
N ILE A 247 8.34 9.12 15.83
CA ILE A 247 7.40 9.69 14.88
C ILE A 247 7.17 8.65 13.79
N LYS A 248 5.92 8.33 13.49
CA LYS A 248 5.57 7.47 12.36
C LYS A 248 4.66 8.19 11.39
N LEU A 249 4.76 7.82 10.11
CA LEU A 249 3.78 8.19 9.11
C LEU A 249 2.66 7.13 9.11
N ASN A 250 1.42 7.54 9.33
CA ASN A 250 0.28 6.64 9.23
C ASN A 250 -0.16 6.45 7.77
N ARG A 251 -1.09 5.51 7.54
CA ARG A 251 -1.57 5.20 6.19
C ARG A 251 -2.36 6.33 5.51
N GLN A 252 -2.90 7.25 6.30
CA GLN A 252 -3.59 8.46 5.82
C GLN A 252 -2.60 9.57 5.44
N GLY A 253 -1.29 9.33 5.53
CA GLY A 253 -0.28 10.34 5.25
C GLY A 253 -0.19 11.40 6.34
N SER A 254 -0.57 11.10 7.57
CA SER A 254 -0.44 12.00 8.72
C SER A 254 0.66 11.51 9.67
N LEU A 255 1.45 12.44 10.19
CA LEU A 255 2.49 12.14 11.16
C LEU A 255 1.87 11.93 12.54
N ARG A 256 2.28 10.86 13.22
CA ARG A 256 1.88 10.55 14.59
C ARG A 256 3.12 10.42 15.46
N PHE A 257 3.19 11.23 16.49
CA PHE A 257 4.20 11.13 17.53
C PHE A 257 3.72 10.18 18.63
N ARG A 258 4.67 9.40 19.15
CA ARG A 258 4.49 8.57 20.33
C ARG A 258 5.73 8.64 21.21
N LEU A 259 5.50 8.71 22.52
CA LEU A 259 6.54 8.55 23.52
C LEU A 259 6.45 7.12 24.06
N TYR A 260 7.51 6.35 23.93
CA TYR A 260 7.59 5.01 24.48
C TYR A 260 8.41 5.00 25.76
N LYS A 261 7.94 4.33 26.79
CA LYS A 261 8.70 4.13 28.03
C LYS A 261 8.90 2.65 28.30
N LYS A 262 10.11 2.26 28.64
CA LYS A 262 10.47 0.89 28.98
C LYS A 262 9.77 0.50 30.28
N GLN A 263 9.09 -0.64 30.26
CA GLN A 263 8.46 -1.26 31.41
C GLN A 263 8.78 -2.76 31.40
N GLY A 264 9.57 -3.21 32.37
CA GLY A 264 10.17 -4.55 32.33
C GLY A 264 11.05 -4.72 31.08
N ASP A 265 10.80 -5.80 30.34
CA ASP A 265 11.52 -6.11 29.10
C ASP A 265 10.89 -5.46 27.84
N GLY A 266 9.73 -4.81 27.98
CA GLY A 266 8.97 -4.22 26.88
C GLY A 266 8.96 -2.70 26.89
N PHE A 267 8.39 -2.10 25.84
CA PHE A 267 8.04 -0.68 25.78
C PHE A 267 6.53 -0.51 25.78
N GLN A 268 6.04 0.52 26.47
CA GLN A 268 4.64 0.92 26.48
C GLN A 268 4.46 2.36 26.00
N ASP A 269 3.30 2.65 25.43
CA ASP A 269 2.91 4.01 25.06
C ASP A 269 2.75 4.86 26.34
N ALA A 270 3.52 5.95 26.43
CA ALA A 270 3.52 6.92 27.53
C ALA A 270 3.09 8.33 27.10
N GLY A 271 2.90 8.54 25.79
CA GLY A 271 2.39 9.78 25.21
C GLY A 271 2.04 9.58 23.73
N ASP A 272 1.03 10.30 23.24
CA ASP A 272 0.52 10.19 21.87
C ASP A 272 0.11 11.58 21.39
N LEU A 273 0.58 11.98 20.20
CA LEU A 273 0.10 13.17 19.52
C LEU A 273 -0.13 12.80 18.05
N ARG A 274 -1.35 13.02 17.57
CA ARG A 274 -1.79 12.63 16.23
C ARG A 274 -1.77 13.84 15.33
N SER A 275 -1.52 13.67 14.04
CA SER A 275 -1.46 14.78 13.09
C SER A 275 -0.46 15.85 13.49
N LEU A 276 0.75 15.43 13.86
CA LEU A 276 1.88 16.30 14.14
C LEU A 276 2.17 17.18 12.91
N THR A 277 2.14 18.49 13.09
CA THR A 277 2.40 19.48 12.03
C THR A 277 3.56 20.42 12.36
N ARG A 278 3.87 20.59 13.66
CA ARG A 278 4.95 21.49 14.08
C ARG A 278 5.71 20.98 15.30
N ILE A 279 7.02 21.26 15.34
CA ILE A 279 7.92 21.08 16.47
C ILE A 279 8.59 22.43 16.75
N ASP A 280 8.38 22.98 17.94
CA ASP A 280 9.14 24.15 18.40
C ASP A 280 10.27 23.67 19.31
N VAL A 281 11.50 24.06 18.98
CA VAL A 281 12.72 23.68 19.68
C VAL A 281 13.15 24.81 20.60
N LEU A 282 13.21 24.50 21.89
CA LEU A 282 13.59 25.40 22.97
C LEU A 282 14.95 24.98 23.52
N LYS A 283 15.84 25.95 23.63
CA LYS A 283 17.15 25.81 24.28
C LYS A 283 17.09 26.30 25.70
#